data_AF-A0A7Y0ZIC5-F1
#
_entry.id   AF-A0A7Y0ZIC5-F1
#
_cell.length_a   1.000
_cell.length_b   1.000
_cell.length_c   1.000
_cell.angle_alpha   90.00
_cell.angle_beta   90.00
_cell.angle_gamma   90.00
#
_symmetry.space_group_name_H-M   'P 1'
#
loop_
_entity.id
_entity.type
_entity.pdbx_description
1 polymer ?
#
loop_
_entity_poly.entity_id
_entity_poly.type
_entity_poly.pdbx_seq_one_letter_code
_entity_poly.pdbx_strand_id
1 'polypeptide(L)'
;MAATELKHWPAPAAKQLNEMIAANANKGNYAVFDMDNTSYRFDLEESLLPYMENKGLITRDSLDPSLKLMPFKDTAEHKESLFSYYYRLCEVDDMVCYPWVAQVFSGFTLKELKGYVDELMASGKPVPVTYFEGDVVKNMEVQPPKIFTGQTELYNKLMENGIDVYVMTAASEELVRMVASDPKYGYNVKPQNVIGVSLLLKDRKTGELTTARKQISAGKYDEKANLGLELTPYLWTPATWMAGKHAAILTYIDEWKKPLLVGGDTPTSDGYMLFHDVDVAKGGIHLWINRKDKYMTQLNGMMAKHAAAQAKEGLAVTADKNWVIVKPDEIQ
;
A
#
# COMPACT_ATOMS: atom_id res chain seq x y z
N MET A 1 24.81 -16.39 3.84
CA MET A 1 23.48 -16.95 3.53
C MET A 1 23.47 -17.32 2.05
N ALA A 2 22.70 -18.34 1.64
CA ALA A 2 22.52 -18.63 0.22
C ALA A 2 21.75 -17.48 -0.45
N ALA A 3 22.02 -17.18 -1.72
CA ALA A 3 21.30 -16.14 -2.46
C ALA A 3 19.81 -16.52 -2.61
N THR A 4 18.91 -15.55 -2.51
CA THR A 4 17.47 -15.79 -2.61
C THR A 4 17.08 -16.16 -4.04
N GLU A 5 16.28 -17.21 -4.19
CA GLU A 5 15.73 -17.69 -5.45
C GLU A 5 14.27 -17.27 -5.58
N LEU A 6 13.82 -16.99 -6.81
CA LEU A 6 12.42 -16.67 -7.11
C LEU A 6 11.65 -17.97 -7.38
N LYS A 7 11.35 -18.74 -6.33
CA LYS A 7 10.75 -20.08 -6.43
C LYS A 7 9.24 -20.03 -6.61
N HIS A 8 8.60 -19.04 -6.00
CA HIS A 8 7.15 -18.84 -6.06
C HIS A 8 6.82 -17.83 -7.15
N TRP A 9 7.39 -18.05 -8.35
CA TRP A 9 7.13 -17.24 -9.52
C TRP A 9 7.00 -18.14 -10.73
N PRO A 10 6.04 -17.88 -11.64
CA PRO A 10 6.01 -18.56 -12.94
C PRO A 10 7.37 -18.43 -13.64
N ALA A 11 7.87 -19.53 -14.22
CA ALA A 11 9.23 -19.56 -14.78
C ALA A 11 9.53 -18.41 -15.78
N PRO A 12 8.60 -17.98 -16.66
CA PRO A 12 8.83 -16.81 -17.52
C PRO A 12 8.97 -15.49 -16.73
N ALA A 13 8.14 -15.29 -15.70
CA ALA A 13 8.20 -14.11 -14.84
C ALA A 13 9.52 -14.08 -14.05
N ALA A 14 9.87 -15.21 -13.42
CA ALA A 14 11.14 -15.37 -12.69
C ALA A 14 12.34 -15.09 -13.60
N LYS A 15 12.33 -15.58 -14.84
CA LYS A 15 13.39 -15.32 -15.81
C LYS A 15 13.56 -13.83 -16.09
N GLN A 16 12.48 -13.14 -16.42
CA GLN A 16 12.51 -11.70 -16.73
C GLN A 16 12.98 -10.86 -15.53
N LEU A 17 12.48 -11.17 -14.33
CA LEU A 17 12.92 -10.53 -13.08
C LEU A 17 14.41 -10.76 -12.83
N ASN A 18 14.89 -12.01 -12.94
CA ASN A 18 16.31 -12.34 -12.74
C ASN A 18 17.21 -11.63 -13.77
N GLU A 19 16.80 -11.55 -15.03
CA GLU A 19 17.55 -10.84 -16.09
C GLU A 19 17.66 -9.34 -15.79
N MET A 20 16.55 -8.69 -15.39
CA MET A 20 16.55 -7.28 -14.98
C MET A 20 17.45 -7.05 -13.77
N ILE A 21 17.34 -7.89 -12.74
CA ILE A 21 18.15 -7.80 -11.51
C ILE A 21 19.65 -7.94 -11.85
N ALA A 22 20.02 -8.98 -12.61
CA ALA A 22 21.41 -9.23 -12.97
C ALA A 22 22.03 -8.08 -13.80
N ALA A 23 21.26 -7.50 -14.73
CA ALA A 23 21.71 -6.37 -15.53
C ALA A 23 21.93 -5.09 -14.70
N ASN A 24 21.32 -4.98 -13.52
CA ASN A 24 21.24 -3.75 -12.74
C ASN A 24 21.81 -3.82 -11.33
N ALA A 25 22.33 -4.97 -10.91
CA ALA A 25 22.84 -5.21 -9.57
C ALA A 25 23.95 -4.21 -9.19
N ASN A 26 23.88 -3.69 -7.96
CA ASN A 26 24.87 -2.81 -7.33
C ASN A 26 25.17 -1.51 -8.09
N LYS A 27 24.21 -1.00 -8.86
CA LYS A 27 24.33 0.27 -9.61
C LYS A 27 23.60 1.44 -8.95
N GLY A 28 23.18 1.29 -7.69
CA GLY A 28 22.44 2.33 -6.96
C GLY A 28 21.06 2.60 -7.56
N ASN A 29 20.42 1.57 -8.11
CA ASN A 29 19.04 1.62 -8.61
C ASN A 29 18.07 1.23 -7.49
N TYR A 30 16.77 1.44 -7.73
CA TYR A 30 15.72 1.10 -6.77
C TYR A 30 14.47 0.50 -7.45
N ALA A 31 13.64 -0.15 -6.64
CA ALA A 31 12.33 -0.68 -7.00
C ALA A 31 11.27 -0.12 -6.06
N VAL A 32 10.04 0.02 -6.55
CA VAL A 32 8.88 0.54 -5.82
C VAL A 32 7.76 -0.48 -5.89
N PHE A 33 7.08 -0.72 -4.78
CA PHE A 33 5.96 -1.64 -4.73
C PHE A 33 4.80 -1.01 -3.98
N ASP A 34 3.59 -1.17 -4.49
CA ASP A 34 2.41 -1.07 -3.64
C ASP A 34 2.40 -2.20 -2.58
N MET A 35 1.64 -2.03 -1.51
CA MET A 35 1.58 -3.00 -0.43
C MET A 35 0.37 -3.92 -0.51
N ASP A 36 -0.83 -3.37 -0.29
CA ASP A 36 -2.08 -4.12 -0.23
C ASP A 36 -2.39 -4.76 -1.57
N ASN A 37 -2.72 -6.06 -1.60
CA ASN A 37 -2.93 -6.88 -2.80
C ASN A 37 -1.76 -6.99 -3.81
N THR A 38 -0.70 -6.21 -3.65
CA THR A 38 0.52 -6.29 -4.46
C THR A 38 1.62 -7.07 -3.76
N SER A 39 1.96 -6.71 -2.52
CA SER A 39 3.06 -7.32 -1.76
C SER A 39 2.60 -8.43 -0.83
N TYR A 40 1.38 -8.34 -0.31
CA TYR A 40 0.62 -9.44 0.27
C TYR A 40 -0.77 -9.51 -0.37
N ARG A 41 -1.45 -10.66 -0.23
CA ARG A 41 -2.84 -10.80 -0.63
C ARG A 41 -3.75 -10.09 0.36
N PHE A 42 -4.86 -9.55 -0.14
CA PHE A 42 -5.85 -8.81 0.62
C PHE A 42 -5.31 -7.49 1.15
N ASP A 43 -6.05 -6.86 2.06
CA ASP A 43 -5.89 -5.46 2.41
C ASP A 43 -5.81 -5.30 3.94
N LEU A 44 -4.83 -4.54 4.41
CA LEU A 44 -4.55 -4.34 5.82
C LEU A 44 -5.61 -3.48 6.48
N GLU A 45 -5.97 -2.34 5.91
CA GLU A 45 -6.87 -1.38 6.55
C GLU A 45 -8.33 -1.83 6.46
N GLU A 46 -8.75 -2.39 5.31
CA GLU A 46 -10.10 -2.92 5.12
C GLU A 46 -10.39 -4.13 6.02
N SER A 47 -9.36 -4.84 6.50
CA SER A 47 -9.53 -5.94 7.46
C SER A 47 -9.25 -5.53 8.91
N LEU A 48 -8.32 -4.59 9.16
CA LEU A 48 -8.01 -4.09 10.50
C LEU A 48 -9.15 -3.25 11.09
N LEU A 49 -9.78 -2.38 10.29
CA LEU A 49 -10.92 -1.58 10.73
C LEU A 49 -12.02 -2.46 11.33
N PRO A 50 -12.61 -3.42 10.58
CA PRO A 50 -13.66 -4.26 11.14
C PRO A 50 -13.14 -5.22 12.22
N TYR A 51 -11.87 -5.61 12.19
CA TYR A 51 -11.28 -6.44 13.25
C TYR A 51 -11.30 -5.71 14.60
N MET A 52 -10.86 -4.44 14.60
CA MET A 52 -10.88 -3.59 15.78
C MET A 52 -12.31 -3.21 16.19
N GLU A 53 -13.20 -2.99 15.22
CA GLU A 53 -14.61 -2.66 15.48
C GLU A 53 -15.34 -3.84 16.14
N ASN A 54 -15.15 -5.05 15.64
CA ASN A 54 -15.74 -6.27 16.22
C ASN A 54 -15.24 -6.55 17.65
N LYS A 55 -14.06 -6.04 18.02
CA LYS A 55 -13.52 -6.09 19.39
C LYS A 55 -13.99 -4.94 20.28
N GLY A 56 -14.77 -3.99 19.75
CA GLY A 56 -15.19 -2.79 20.46
C GLY A 56 -14.06 -1.80 20.75
N LEU A 57 -12.92 -1.93 20.07
CA LEU A 57 -11.76 -1.06 20.27
C LEU A 57 -11.96 0.28 19.58
N ILE A 58 -12.50 0.25 18.37
CA ILE A 58 -12.92 1.44 17.63
C ILE A 58 -14.44 1.43 17.49
N THR A 59 -15.06 2.55 17.83
CA THR A 59 -16.51 2.75 17.77
C THR A 59 -16.81 4.13 17.20
N ARG A 60 -18.07 4.41 16.89
CA ARG A 60 -18.49 5.76 16.45
C ARG A 60 -18.27 6.84 17.52
N ASP A 61 -18.26 6.44 18.79
CA ASP A 61 -18.04 7.35 19.91
C ASP A 61 -16.56 7.70 20.05
N SER A 62 -15.66 6.75 19.74
CA SER A 62 -14.22 6.98 19.72
C SER A 62 -13.70 7.56 18.40
N LEU A 63 -14.50 7.50 17.31
CA LEU A 63 -14.13 8.06 16.01
C LEU A 63 -13.90 9.58 16.13
N ASP A 64 -12.76 10.04 15.62
CA ASP A 64 -12.42 11.47 15.60
C ASP A 64 -13.57 12.28 14.95
N PRO A 65 -14.06 13.35 15.60
CA PRO A 65 -15.17 14.15 15.07
C PRO A 65 -14.96 14.66 13.65
N SER A 66 -13.71 14.93 13.23
CA SER A 66 -13.42 15.40 11.86
C SER A 66 -13.73 14.34 10.80
N LEU A 67 -13.88 13.07 11.18
CA LEU A 67 -14.14 11.95 10.28
C LEU A 67 -15.63 11.63 10.14
N LYS A 68 -16.51 12.35 10.85
CA LYS A 68 -17.98 12.25 10.73
C LYS A 68 -18.51 13.10 9.57
N LEU A 69 -17.98 12.83 8.36
CA LEU A 69 -18.22 13.59 7.13
C LEU A 69 -19.68 13.62 6.64
N MET A 70 -20.47 12.60 6.98
CA MET A 70 -21.89 12.47 6.64
C MET A 70 -22.64 11.75 7.75
N PRO A 71 -23.99 11.83 7.80
CA PRO A 71 -24.75 11.08 8.78
C PRO A 71 -24.55 9.55 8.65
N PHE A 72 -24.55 8.87 9.79
CA PHE A 72 -24.67 7.41 9.83
C PHE A 72 -26.07 6.99 9.38
N LYS A 73 -26.16 5.94 8.57
CA LYS A 73 -27.39 5.38 8.02
C LYS A 73 -27.99 4.35 8.97
N ASP A 74 -28.39 4.79 10.16
CA ASP A 74 -29.06 3.93 11.14
C ASP A 74 -30.49 3.61 10.74
N THR A 75 -30.93 2.38 11.00
CA THR A 75 -32.35 1.98 10.99
C THR A 75 -32.80 1.64 12.42
N ALA A 76 -34.08 1.28 12.59
CA ALA A 76 -34.58 0.83 13.88
C ALA A 76 -33.92 -0.51 14.32
N GLU A 77 -33.55 -1.35 13.35
CA GLU A 77 -33.02 -2.70 13.56
C GLU A 77 -31.49 -2.79 13.40
N HIS A 78 -30.84 -1.78 12.80
CA HIS A 78 -29.42 -1.82 12.49
C HIS A 78 -28.70 -0.49 12.76
N LYS A 79 -27.56 -0.61 13.44
CA LYS A 79 -26.57 0.46 13.58
C LYS A 79 -25.46 0.20 12.58
N GLU A 80 -25.36 1.06 11.56
CA GLU A 80 -24.26 1.10 10.60
C GLU A 80 -22.84 0.95 11.20
N SER A 81 -22.06 0.00 10.71
CA SER A 81 -20.64 -0.16 11.07
C SER A 81 -19.78 0.97 10.47
N LEU A 82 -18.62 1.22 11.06
CA LEU A 82 -17.58 2.08 10.47
C LEU A 82 -17.10 1.51 9.12
N PHE A 83 -17.08 0.18 8.97
CA PHE A 83 -16.80 -0.45 7.68
C PHE A 83 -17.85 -0.11 6.61
N SER A 84 -19.14 -0.17 6.95
CA SER A 84 -20.22 0.24 6.04
C SER A 84 -20.12 1.72 5.70
N TYR A 85 -19.81 2.54 6.70
CA TYR A 85 -19.64 3.97 6.53
C TYR A 85 -18.49 4.28 5.56
N TYR A 86 -17.35 3.60 5.69
CA TYR A 86 -16.24 3.64 4.72
C TYR A 86 -16.69 3.31 3.29
N TYR A 87 -17.43 2.21 3.08
CA TYR A 87 -17.95 1.85 1.76
C TYR A 87 -18.83 2.94 1.15
N ARG A 88 -19.72 3.55 1.94
CA ARG A 88 -20.54 4.67 1.46
C ARG A 88 -19.73 5.93 1.18
N LEU A 89 -18.62 6.15 1.87
CA LEU A 89 -17.70 7.23 1.50
C LEU A 89 -17.03 6.96 0.14
N CYS A 90 -16.71 5.71 -0.18
CA CYS A 90 -16.16 5.37 -1.50
C CYS A 90 -17.20 5.52 -2.62
N GLU A 91 -18.50 5.39 -2.32
CA GLU A 91 -19.57 5.73 -3.27
C GLU A 91 -19.63 7.24 -3.58
N VAL A 92 -19.15 8.10 -2.67
CA VAL A 92 -19.01 9.53 -2.93
C VAL A 92 -17.83 9.78 -3.86
N ASP A 93 -16.63 9.36 -3.46
CA ASP A 93 -15.42 9.35 -4.29
C ASP A 93 -14.28 8.58 -3.58
N ASP A 94 -13.40 7.94 -4.35
CA ASP A 94 -12.15 7.34 -3.81
C ASP A 94 -11.33 8.39 -3.04
N MET A 95 -11.31 9.64 -3.51
CA MET A 95 -10.61 10.76 -2.85
C MET A 95 -11.18 11.13 -1.48
N VAL A 96 -12.39 10.65 -1.15
CA VAL A 96 -12.98 10.80 0.18
C VAL A 96 -12.62 9.61 1.06
N CYS A 97 -12.76 8.38 0.56
CA CYS A 97 -12.60 7.21 1.41
C CYS A 97 -11.14 6.75 1.63
N TYR A 98 -10.24 7.01 0.67
CA TYR A 98 -8.80 6.67 0.80
C TYR A 98 -8.13 7.36 2.00
N PRO A 99 -8.22 8.70 2.17
CA PRO A 99 -7.71 9.33 3.39
C PRO A 99 -8.45 8.82 4.62
N TRP A 100 -9.78 8.65 4.52
CA TRP A 100 -10.62 8.32 5.67
C TRP A 100 -10.24 6.98 6.29
N VAL A 101 -10.00 5.94 5.48
CA VAL A 101 -9.69 4.60 5.99
C VAL A 101 -8.32 4.53 6.66
N ALA A 102 -7.35 5.36 6.24
CA ALA A 102 -6.09 5.53 6.97
C ALA A 102 -6.25 6.37 8.25
N GLN A 103 -7.12 7.39 8.21
CA GLN A 103 -7.38 8.28 9.34
C GLN A 103 -8.23 7.65 10.44
N VAL A 104 -9.03 6.63 10.13
CA VAL A 104 -10.00 6.03 11.06
C VAL A 104 -9.32 5.51 12.34
N PHE A 105 -8.05 5.12 12.26
CA PHE A 105 -7.23 4.64 13.38
C PHE A 105 -6.67 5.76 14.28
N SER A 106 -7.10 7.01 14.09
CA SER A 106 -6.70 8.14 14.92
C SER A 106 -7.14 7.97 16.38
N GLY A 107 -6.34 8.49 17.30
CA GLY A 107 -6.55 8.34 18.75
C GLY A 107 -5.88 7.10 19.35
N PHE A 108 -5.28 6.23 18.55
CA PHE A 108 -4.42 5.14 19.03
C PHE A 108 -2.94 5.52 18.93
N THR A 109 -2.14 4.98 19.84
CA THR A 109 -0.67 5.05 19.71
C THR A 109 -0.18 4.02 18.70
N LEU A 110 0.98 4.28 18.09
CA LEU A 110 1.58 3.32 17.16
C LEU A 110 1.90 1.97 17.82
N LYS A 111 2.23 1.96 19.12
CA LYS A 111 2.42 0.73 19.89
C LYS A 111 1.14 -0.11 20.00
N GLU A 112 0.00 0.53 20.24
CA GLU A 112 -1.30 -0.16 20.30
C GLU A 112 -1.66 -0.73 18.93
N LEU A 113 -1.55 0.09 17.89
CA LEU A 113 -1.81 -0.33 16.50
C LEU A 113 -0.91 -1.49 16.08
N LYS A 114 0.38 -1.48 16.43
CA LYS A 114 1.29 -2.61 16.16
C LYS A 114 0.80 -3.91 16.78
N GLY A 115 0.29 -3.86 18.01
CA GLY A 115 -0.32 -5.02 18.66
C GLY A 115 -1.50 -5.57 17.85
N TYR A 116 -2.43 -4.72 17.43
CA TYR A 116 -3.60 -5.14 16.66
C TYR A 116 -3.28 -5.60 15.24
N VAL A 117 -2.31 -4.98 14.57
CA VAL A 117 -1.78 -5.46 13.28
C VAL A 117 -1.23 -6.87 13.45
N ASP A 118 -0.41 -7.12 14.47
CA ASP A 118 0.17 -8.44 14.71
C ASP A 118 -0.88 -9.51 15.04
N GLU A 119 -1.92 -9.14 15.80
CA GLU A 119 -3.06 -10.01 16.10
C GLU A 119 -3.86 -10.36 14.85
N LEU A 120 -4.15 -9.36 13.99
CA LEU A 120 -4.85 -9.54 12.72
C LEU A 120 -4.07 -10.46 11.78
N MET A 121 -2.79 -10.17 11.58
CA MET A 121 -1.90 -10.95 10.70
C MET A 121 -1.77 -12.41 11.17
N ALA A 122 -1.84 -12.66 12.48
CA ALA A 122 -1.79 -14.01 13.05
C ALA A 122 -3.16 -14.71 13.11
N SER A 123 -4.27 -13.99 12.88
CA SER A 123 -5.62 -14.52 13.13
C SER A 123 -5.99 -15.68 12.22
N GLY A 124 -5.58 -15.63 10.95
CA GLY A 124 -5.92 -16.61 9.91
C GLY A 124 -7.42 -16.81 9.68
N LYS A 125 -8.26 -15.92 10.19
CA LYS A 125 -9.73 -16.03 10.18
C LYS A 125 -10.34 -14.85 9.43
N PRO A 126 -11.34 -15.10 8.57
CA PRO A 126 -12.10 -14.02 7.98
C PRO A 126 -12.78 -13.16 9.06
N VAL A 127 -12.88 -11.86 8.80
CA VAL A 127 -13.48 -10.86 9.69
C VAL A 127 -14.90 -10.58 9.21
N PRO A 128 -15.95 -10.87 10.00
CA PRO A 128 -17.33 -10.60 9.60
C PRO A 128 -17.60 -9.10 9.61
N VAL A 129 -18.31 -8.61 8.59
CA VAL A 129 -18.69 -7.20 8.47
C VAL A 129 -20.11 -7.06 7.94
N THR A 130 -20.72 -5.92 8.25
CA THR A 130 -21.98 -5.46 7.63
C THR A 130 -21.73 -4.26 6.75
N TYR A 131 -22.46 -4.15 5.63
CA TYR A 131 -22.48 -2.96 4.79
C TYR A 131 -23.85 -2.77 4.12
N PHE A 132 -24.14 -1.56 3.66
CA PHE A 132 -25.34 -1.30 2.85
C PHE A 132 -25.08 -1.56 1.37
N GLU A 133 -25.95 -2.35 0.74
CA GLU A 133 -26.11 -2.38 -0.72
C GLU A 133 -27.45 -1.71 -1.05
N GLY A 134 -27.38 -0.44 -1.46
CA GLY A 134 -28.56 0.43 -1.51
C GLY A 134 -29.15 0.64 -0.11
N ASP A 135 -30.39 0.18 0.12
CA ASP A 135 -31.08 0.26 1.41
C ASP A 135 -31.06 -1.06 2.20
N VAL A 136 -30.40 -2.10 1.69
CA VAL A 136 -30.39 -3.43 2.30
C VAL A 136 -29.07 -3.67 3.03
N VAL A 137 -29.15 -4.06 4.30
CA VAL A 137 -27.98 -4.50 5.08
C VAL A 137 -27.54 -5.88 4.58
N LYS A 138 -26.28 -5.99 4.18
CA LYS A 138 -25.62 -7.23 3.75
C LYS A 138 -24.53 -7.60 4.74
N ASN A 139 -24.27 -8.90 4.82
CA ASN A 139 -23.14 -9.46 5.55
C ASN A 139 -22.09 -9.93 4.55
N MET A 140 -20.82 -9.73 4.87
CA MET A 140 -19.70 -10.32 4.13
C MET A 140 -18.56 -10.66 5.09
N GLU A 141 -17.53 -11.31 4.57
CA GLU A 141 -16.29 -11.57 5.31
C GLU A 141 -15.11 -10.94 4.58
N VAL A 142 -14.27 -10.22 5.32
CA VAL A 142 -13.02 -9.64 4.82
C VAL A 142 -11.86 -10.53 5.27
N GLN A 143 -10.93 -10.83 4.35
CA GLN A 143 -9.79 -11.69 4.67
C GLN A 143 -8.65 -10.85 5.27
N PRO A 144 -7.98 -11.30 6.35
CA PRO A 144 -6.77 -10.68 6.83
C PRO A 144 -5.64 -10.82 5.79
N PRO A 145 -4.60 -9.95 5.83
CA PRO A 145 -3.54 -10.02 4.84
C PRO A 145 -2.79 -11.35 4.89
N LYS A 146 -2.40 -11.85 3.72
CA LYS A 146 -1.61 -13.08 3.58
C LYS A 146 -0.38 -12.81 2.75
N ILE A 147 0.79 -12.89 3.38
CA ILE A 147 2.11 -12.66 2.78
C ILE A 147 2.24 -13.44 1.46
N PHE A 148 2.58 -12.76 0.36
CA PHE A 148 2.98 -13.45 -0.87
C PHE A 148 4.42 -13.93 -0.74
N THR A 149 4.62 -15.24 -0.70
CA THR A 149 5.96 -15.82 -0.59
C THR A 149 6.84 -15.34 -1.74
N GLY A 150 6.32 -15.28 -2.97
CA GLY A 150 7.04 -14.76 -4.13
C GLY A 150 7.50 -13.31 -3.96
N GLN A 151 6.71 -12.46 -3.33
CA GLN A 151 7.11 -11.07 -3.10
C GLN A 151 8.20 -10.97 -2.02
N THR A 152 8.13 -11.76 -0.94
CA THR A 152 9.23 -11.81 0.03
C THR A 152 10.54 -12.25 -0.63
N GLU A 153 10.49 -13.23 -1.55
CA GLU A 153 11.66 -13.65 -2.32
C GLU A 153 12.20 -12.50 -3.20
N LEU A 154 11.31 -11.81 -3.92
CA LEU A 154 11.71 -10.71 -4.81
C LEU A 154 12.32 -9.54 -4.03
N TYR A 155 11.71 -9.13 -2.92
CA TYR A 155 12.21 -8.06 -2.05
C TYR A 155 13.63 -8.36 -1.56
N ASN A 156 13.83 -9.54 -0.97
CA ASN A 156 15.14 -9.94 -0.47
C ASN A 156 16.15 -10.06 -1.60
N LYS A 157 15.77 -10.64 -2.74
CA LYS A 157 16.67 -10.77 -3.90
C LYS A 157 17.10 -9.41 -4.45
N LEU A 158 16.20 -8.43 -4.54
CA LEU A 158 16.53 -7.06 -4.96
C LEU A 158 17.55 -6.43 -4.01
N MET A 159 17.28 -6.49 -2.70
CA MET A 159 18.17 -5.92 -1.67
C MET A 159 19.53 -6.62 -1.61
N GLU A 160 19.58 -7.95 -1.74
CA GLU A 160 20.82 -8.74 -1.86
C GLU A 160 21.68 -8.33 -3.06
N ASN A 161 21.05 -7.81 -4.11
CA ASN A 161 21.72 -7.34 -5.33
C ASN A 161 21.92 -5.83 -5.35
N GLY A 162 21.85 -5.15 -4.20
CA GLY A 162 22.12 -3.72 -4.09
C GLY A 162 21.14 -2.84 -4.85
N ILE A 163 19.89 -3.30 -5.02
CA ILE A 163 18.77 -2.52 -5.51
C ILE A 163 17.91 -2.18 -4.29
N ASP A 164 17.82 -0.89 -3.96
CA ASP A 164 17.01 -0.46 -2.81
C ASP A 164 15.53 -0.73 -3.09
N VAL A 165 14.81 -1.21 -2.07
CA VAL A 165 13.38 -1.49 -2.16
C VAL A 165 12.61 -0.45 -1.37
N TYR A 166 11.60 0.14 -2.00
CA TYR A 166 10.65 1.08 -1.41
C TYR A 166 9.24 0.53 -1.51
N VAL A 167 8.45 0.80 -0.48
CA VAL A 167 7.00 0.59 -0.49
C VAL A 167 6.33 1.94 -0.71
N MET A 168 5.35 1.98 -1.60
CA MET A 168 4.53 3.14 -1.95
C MET A 168 3.05 2.76 -1.87
N THR A 169 2.49 2.85 -0.66
CA THR A 169 1.14 2.35 -0.34
C THR A 169 0.11 3.46 -0.27
N ALA A 170 -1.14 3.16 -0.62
CA ALA A 170 -2.30 4.03 -0.38
C ALA A 170 -2.90 3.88 1.03
N ALA A 171 -2.37 2.97 1.86
CA ALA A 171 -2.71 2.81 3.27
C ALA A 171 -1.81 3.67 4.18
N SER A 172 -2.14 3.72 5.47
CA SER A 172 -1.34 4.40 6.50
C SER A 172 0.12 3.95 6.48
N GLU A 173 1.03 4.92 6.38
CA GLU A 173 2.48 4.68 6.31
C GLU A 173 2.97 3.87 7.53
N GLU A 174 2.46 4.20 8.73
CA GLU A 174 2.86 3.53 9.96
C GLU A 174 2.31 2.10 10.03
N LEU A 175 1.06 1.88 9.63
CA LEU A 175 0.47 0.53 9.64
C LEU A 175 1.18 -0.41 8.67
N VAL A 176 1.48 0.07 7.46
CA VAL A 176 2.23 -0.73 6.48
C VAL A 176 3.67 -0.97 6.93
N ARG A 177 4.30 0.01 7.59
CA ARG A 177 5.65 -0.17 8.16
C ARG A 177 5.70 -1.29 9.20
N MET A 178 4.65 -1.43 10.01
CA MET A 178 4.51 -2.51 11.00
C MET A 178 4.54 -3.92 10.38
N VAL A 179 4.30 -4.04 9.07
CA VAL A 179 4.38 -5.29 8.30
C VAL A 179 5.65 -5.33 7.44
N ALA A 180 5.85 -4.36 6.56
CA ALA A 180 6.93 -4.36 5.58
C ALA A 180 8.34 -4.32 6.20
N SER A 181 8.48 -3.70 7.37
CA SER A 181 9.77 -3.51 8.03
C SER A 181 10.00 -4.41 9.23
N ASP A 182 8.99 -5.17 9.65
CA ASP A 182 9.15 -6.18 10.69
C ASP A 182 9.70 -7.49 10.08
N PRO A 183 10.89 -7.95 10.51
CA PRO A 183 11.49 -9.19 10.03
C PRO A 183 10.59 -10.43 10.19
N LYS A 184 9.60 -10.39 11.11
CA LYS A 184 8.59 -11.43 11.28
C LYS A 184 7.86 -11.77 9.97
N TYR A 185 7.65 -10.78 9.09
CA TYR A 185 6.91 -10.97 7.83
C TYR A 185 7.82 -11.19 6.62
N GLY A 186 9.14 -11.15 6.79
CA GLY A 186 10.11 -11.58 5.79
C GLY A 186 10.41 -10.59 4.66
N TYR A 187 9.75 -9.43 4.59
CA TYR A 187 10.05 -8.42 3.57
C TYR A 187 11.36 -7.67 3.82
N ASN A 188 11.70 -7.44 5.10
CA ASN A 188 12.95 -6.80 5.54
C ASN A 188 13.21 -5.39 4.94
N VAL A 189 12.15 -4.66 4.57
CA VAL A 189 12.28 -3.30 4.03
C VAL A 189 12.79 -2.37 5.12
N LYS A 190 13.75 -1.51 4.79
CA LYS A 190 14.21 -0.47 5.72
C LYS A 190 13.00 0.40 6.14
N PRO A 191 12.76 0.64 7.44
CA PRO A 191 11.62 1.45 7.91
C PRO A 191 11.44 2.79 7.18
N GLN A 192 12.53 3.49 6.87
CA GLN A 192 12.49 4.77 6.15
C GLN A 192 12.06 4.66 4.68
N ASN A 193 12.15 3.48 4.08
CA ASN A 193 11.76 3.20 2.70
C ASN A 193 10.28 2.79 2.56
N VAL A 194 9.54 2.73 3.67
CA VAL A 194 8.08 2.59 3.64
C VAL A 194 7.46 3.97 3.58
N ILE A 195 6.82 4.27 2.45
CA ILE A 195 6.18 5.54 2.13
C ILE A 195 4.70 5.26 1.93
N GLY A 196 3.85 5.96 2.69
CA GLY A 196 2.41 5.76 2.66
C GLY A 196 1.64 7.00 3.06
N VAL A 197 0.37 6.81 3.39
CA VAL A 197 -0.50 7.89 3.87
C VAL A 197 0.03 8.32 5.22
N SER A 198 0.74 9.45 5.20
CA SER A 198 1.32 10.03 6.39
C SER A 198 0.28 10.89 7.09
N LEU A 199 0.17 10.71 8.39
CA LEU A 199 -0.67 11.51 9.27
C LEU A 199 0.20 12.14 10.36
N LEU A 200 -0.19 13.29 10.91
CA LEU A 200 0.53 13.85 12.04
C LEU A 200 0.48 12.88 13.22
N LEU A 201 1.65 12.61 13.77
CA LEU A 201 1.86 11.92 15.03
C LEU A 201 1.98 12.96 16.13
N LYS A 202 1.35 12.71 17.27
CA LYS A 202 1.32 13.61 18.42
C LYS A 202 1.89 12.96 19.66
N ASP A 203 2.81 13.65 20.32
CA ASP A 203 3.18 13.32 21.68
C ASP A 203 2.07 13.81 22.62
N ARG A 204 1.40 12.88 23.32
CA ARG A 204 0.30 13.20 24.25
C ARG A 204 0.73 14.07 25.42
N LYS A 205 1.99 13.99 25.87
CA LYS A 205 2.51 14.70 27.03
C LYS A 205 2.92 16.12 26.68
N THR A 206 3.59 16.30 25.54
CA THR A 206 4.15 17.60 25.16
C THR A 206 3.29 18.37 24.17
N GLY A 207 2.41 17.67 23.44
CA GLY A 207 1.64 18.22 22.33
C GLY A 207 2.45 18.41 21.04
N GLU A 208 3.72 17.99 21.01
CA GLU A 208 4.58 18.08 19.83
C GLU A 208 4.00 17.24 18.68
N LEU A 209 4.08 17.79 17.46
CA LEU A 209 3.61 17.15 16.23
C LEU A 209 4.79 16.80 15.32
N THR A 210 4.76 15.60 14.75
CA THR A 210 5.78 15.10 13.84
C THR A 210 5.21 14.11 12.83
N THR A 211 6.03 13.63 11.91
CA THR A 211 5.77 12.45 11.06
C THR A 211 7.08 11.70 10.89
N ALA A 212 7.02 10.41 10.52
CA ALA A 212 8.22 9.69 10.09
C ALA A 212 8.89 10.39 8.91
N ARG A 213 8.12 10.83 7.89
CA ARG A 213 8.63 11.60 6.74
C ARG A 213 9.46 12.82 7.17
N LYS A 214 8.93 13.64 8.08
CA LYS A 214 9.64 14.83 8.61
C LYS A 214 10.94 14.46 9.31
N GLN A 215 10.94 13.38 10.11
CA GLN A 215 12.13 12.93 10.84
C GLN A 215 13.19 12.33 9.90
N ILE A 216 12.76 11.60 8.87
CA ILE A 216 13.62 10.99 7.85
C ILE A 216 14.32 12.08 7.05
N SER A 217 13.60 13.08 6.54
CA SER A 217 14.18 14.22 5.83
C SER A 217 15.17 15.01 6.70
N ALA A 218 14.96 15.02 8.03
CA ALA A 218 15.87 15.66 8.98
C ALA A 218 17.06 14.79 9.41
N GLY A 219 17.16 13.54 8.95
CA GLY A 219 18.22 12.60 9.36
C GLY A 219 18.15 12.18 10.83
N LYS A 220 16.96 12.25 11.45
CA LYS A 220 16.73 12.01 12.90
C LYS A 220 15.69 10.94 13.17
N TYR A 221 15.38 10.12 12.17
CA TYR A 221 14.34 9.09 12.30
C TYR A 221 14.79 7.95 13.21
N ASP A 222 13.99 7.71 14.25
CA ASP A 222 14.04 6.54 15.12
C ASP A 222 12.63 5.97 15.22
N GLU A 223 12.41 4.83 14.57
CA GLU A 223 11.13 4.11 14.57
C GLU A 223 10.63 3.84 16.00
N LYS A 224 11.53 3.46 16.92
CA LYS A 224 11.14 3.10 18.29
C LYS A 224 10.67 4.30 19.09
N ALA A 225 11.23 5.48 18.83
CA ALA A 225 10.82 6.72 19.47
C ALA A 225 9.37 7.09 19.13
N ASN A 226 8.88 6.71 17.95
CA ASN A 226 7.52 7.02 17.52
C ASN A 226 6.45 6.07 18.10
N LEU A 227 6.83 4.92 18.67
CA LEU A 227 5.86 3.93 19.17
C LEU A 227 4.88 4.49 20.20
N GLY A 228 5.33 5.46 21.01
CA GLY A 228 4.50 6.12 22.03
C GLY A 228 3.62 7.26 21.52
N LEU A 229 3.77 7.66 20.25
CA LEU A 229 3.03 8.77 19.66
C LEU A 229 1.64 8.33 19.22
N GLU A 230 0.66 9.22 19.40
CA GLU A 230 -0.71 9.07 18.95
C GLU A 230 -0.84 9.44 17.46
N LEU A 231 -1.51 8.59 16.69
CA LEU A 231 -1.94 8.90 15.32
C LEU A 231 -3.10 9.89 15.35
N THR A 232 -3.02 10.96 14.56
CA THR A 232 -4.11 11.97 14.44
C THR A 232 -4.68 11.96 13.02
N PRO A 233 -5.86 12.56 12.76
CA PRO A 233 -6.44 12.50 11.41
C PRO A 233 -5.83 13.54 10.46
N TYR A 234 -4.91 14.39 10.91
CA TYR A 234 -4.40 15.46 10.04
C TYR A 234 -3.47 14.89 8.98
N LEU A 235 -3.90 15.03 7.71
CA LEU A 235 -3.21 14.47 6.55
C LEU A 235 -1.91 15.23 6.23
N TRP A 236 -0.84 14.48 6.03
CA TRP A 236 0.43 14.96 5.47
C TRP A 236 0.49 14.65 3.96
N THR A 237 1.30 15.40 3.22
CA THR A 237 1.40 15.29 1.76
C THR A 237 2.84 15.05 1.28
N PRO A 238 3.05 14.44 0.10
CA PRO A 238 2.04 13.95 -0.85
C PRO A 238 1.18 12.80 -0.30
N ALA A 239 -0.09 12.76 -0.67
CA ALA A 239 -0.97 11.64 -0.35
C ALA A 239 -0.71 10.50 -1.35
N THR A 240 -0.34 9.32 -0.89
CA THR A 240 0.35 8.29 -1.69
C THR A 240 -0.59 7.36 -2.46
N TRP A 241 -1.52 7.94 -3.20
CA TRP A 241 -2.43 7.23 -4.10
C TRP A 241 -2.54 7.98 -5.44
N MET A 242 -2.86 7.25 -6.51
CA MET A 242 -2.97 7.80 -7.87
C MET A 242 -1.71 8.62 -8.22
N ALA A 243 -1.87 9.87 -8.69
CA ALA A 243 -0.75 10.76 -9.04
C ALA A 243 0.16 11.09 -7.85
N GLY A 244 -0.35 10.96 -6.63
CA GLY A 244 0.43 11.20 -5.43
C GLY A 244 1.48 10.12 -5.16
N LYS A 245 1.33 8.89 -5.69
CA LYS A 245 2.41 7.89 -5.69
C LYS A 245 3.61 8.36 -6.51
N HIS A 246 3.35 8.90 -7.71
CA HIS A 246 4.39 9.52 -8.54
C HIS A 246 5.01 10.74 -7.84
N ALA A 247 4.19 11.64 -7.28
CA ALA A 247 4.70 12.79 -6.54
C ALA A 247 5.57 12.37 -5.34
N ALA A 248 5.24 11.28 -4.66
CA ALA A 248 6.00 10.75 -3.54
C ALA A 248 7.34 10.11 -3.99
N ILE A 249 7.42 9.52 -5.18
CA ILE A 249 8.71 9.10 -5.77
C ILE A 249 9.62 10.32 -5.93
N LEU A 250 9.11 11.40 -6.55
CA LEU A 250 9.87 12.65 -6.75
C LEU A 250 10.28 13.28 -5.42
N THR A 251 9.41 13.23 -4.41
CA THR A 251 9.63 13.91 -3.12
C THR A 251 10.57 13.14 -2.20
N TYR A 252 10.46 11.82 -2.15
CA TYR A 252 11.07 11.00 -1.11
C TYR A 252 12.14 10.02 -1.61
N ILE A 253 12.26 9.79 -2.92
CA ILE A 253 13.20 8.81 -3.46
C ILE A 253 14.23 9.50 -4.37
N ASP A 254 13.80 9.98 -5.54
CA ASP A 254 14.68 10.63 -6.52
C ASP A 254 13.84 11.44 -7.51
N GLU A 255 14.28 12.65 -7.85
CA GLU A 255 13.59 13.53 -8.80
C GLU A 255 13.82 13.13 -10.26
N TRP A 256 14.90 12.37 -10.55
CA TRP A 256 15.40 12.18 -11.91
C TRP A 256 15.62 10.72 -12.24
N LYS A 257 16.21 9.97 -11.30
CA LYS A 257 16.36 8.53 -11.45
C LYS A 257 14.99 7.89 -11.36
N LYS A 258 14.75 6.94 -12.23
CA LYS A 258 13.50 6.19 -12.34
C LYS A 258 13.65 4.80 -11.69
N PRO A 259 12.60 4.25 -11.05
CA PRO A 259 12.62 2.87 -10.56
C PRO A 259 12.83 1.87 -11.69
N LEU A 260 13.60 0.82 -11.42
CA LEU A 260 13.73 -0.32 -12.33
C LEU A 260 12.53 -1.25 -12.29
N LEU A 261 11.76 -1.22 -11.22
CA LEU A 261 10.58 -2.05 -11.09
C LEU A 261 9.54 -1.26 -10.33
N VAL A 262 8.31 -1.26 -10.86
CA VAL A 262 7.14 -0.76 -10.15
C VAL A 262 6.11 -1.89 -10.08
N GLY A 263 5.70 -2.27 -8.87
CA GLY A 263 4.66 -3.26 -8.60
C GLY A 263 3.34 -2.61 -8.18
N GLY A 264 2.22 -3.06 -8.76
CA GLY A 264 0.87 -2.63 -8.38
C GLY A 264 -0.23 -3.64 -8.75
N ASP A 265 -1.47 -3.37 -8.34
CA ASP A 265 -2.65 -4.22 -8.61
C ASP A 265 -3.96 -3.43 -8.83
N THR A 266 -3.95 -2.12 -8.56
CA THR A 266 -5.12 -1.23 -8.68
C THR A 266 -4.87 -0.21 -9.79
N PRO A 267 -5.58 -0.30 -10.94
CA PRO A 267 -5.17 0.43 -12.15
C PRO A 267 -5.11 1.95 -11.99
N THR A 268 -6.07 2.53 -11.25
CA THR A 268 -6.13 3.98 -11.03
C THR A 268 -5.12 4.45 -9.98
N SER A 269 -5.01 3.74 -8.86
CA SER A 269 -4.12 4.12 -7.75
C SER A 269 -2.64 3.92 -8.09
N ASP A 270 -2.30 2.80 -8.74
CA ASP A 270 -0.91 2.47 -9.08
C ASP A 270 -0.49 2.98 -10.46
N GLY A 271 -1.46 3.27 -11.32
CA GLY A 271 -1.22 3.58 -12.73
C GLY A 271 -0.23 4.70 -12.95
N TYR A 272 -0.22 5.73 -12.10
CA TYR A 272 0.73 6.84 -12.25
C TYR A 272 2.18 6.37 -12.05
N MET A 273 2.47 5.64 -10.97
CA MET A 273 3.83 5.13 -10.79
C MET A 273 4.19 4.05 -11.81
N LEU A 274 3.24 3.22 -12.24
CA LEU A 274 3.47 2.22 -13.28
C LEU A 274 3.83 2.90 -14.62
N PHE A 275 3.00 3.81 -15.13
CA PHE A 275 3.16 4.33 -16.49
C PHE A 275 4.17 5.47 -16.61
N HIS A 276 4.46 6.20 -15.54
CA HIS A 276 5.32 7.39 -15.60
C HIS A 276 6.76 7.11 -15.13
N ASP A 277 6.95 6.14 -14.23
CA ASP A 277 8.19 6.03 -13.48
C ASP A 277 9.10 4.87 -13.89
N VAL A 278 8.62 3.79 -14.52
CA VAL A 278 9.51 2.66 -14.84
C VAL A 278 10.61 3.03 -15.85
N ASP A 279 11.88 2.74 -15.51
CA ASP A 279 13.05 2.92 -16.37
C ASP A 279 13.18 1.79 -17.40
N VAL A 280 12.27 1.78 -18.38
CA VAL A 280 12.24 0.77 -19.46
C VAL A 280 13.54 0.74 -20.27
N ALA A 281 14.25 1.87 -20.39
CA ALA A 281 15.52 1.94 -21.11
C ALA A 281 16.63 1.08 -20.46
N LYS A 282 16.55 0.82 -19.15
CA LYS A 282 17.43 -0.11 -18.43
C LYS A 282 16.86 -1.52 -18.28
N GLY A 283 15.83 -1.85 -19.05
CA GLY A 283 15.10 -3.11 -18.92
C GLY A 283 14.15 -3.13 -17.71
N GLY A 284 13.74 -1.96 -17.23
CA GLY A 284 12.82 -1.87 -16.10
C GLY A 284 11.46 -2.55 -16.37
N ILE A 285 10.83 -3.04 -15.31
CA ILE A 285 9.66 -3.91 -15.33
C ILE A 285 8.44 -3.22 -14.74
N HIS A 286 7.31 -3.34 -15.44
CA HIS A 286 5.99 -3.11 -14.88
C HIS A 286 5.50 -4.44 -14.29
N LEU A 287 5.52 -4.57 -12.96
CA LEU A 287 5.01 -5.75 -12.27
C LEU A 287 3.53 -5.54 -11.92
N TRP A 288 2.68 -6.48 -12.33
CA TRP A 288 1.25 -6.40 -12.12
C TRP A 288 0.70 -7.65 -11.44
N ILE A 289 0.03 -7.46 -10.31
CA ILE A 289 -0.67 -8.54 -9.61
C ILE A 289 -2.15 -8.53 -10.04
N ASN A 290 -2.49 -9.39 -10.99
CA ASN A 290 -3.83 -9.48 -11.56
C ASN A 290 -4.81 -10.19 -10.61
N ARG A 291 -5.41 -9.43 -9.69
CA ARG A 291 -6.42 -9.93 -8.75
C ARG A 291 -7.86 -9.99 -9.30
N LYS A 292 -8.18 -9.25 -10.38
CA LYS A 292 -9.54 -9.16 -10.94
C LYS A 292 -9.51 -8.92 -12.46
N ASP A 293 -10.33 -9.67 -13.21
CA ASP A 293 -10.45 -9.52 -14.67
C ASP A 293 -10.88 -8.10 -15.10
N LYS A 294 -11.74 -7.45 -14.29
CA LYS A 294 -12.15 -6.05 -14.51
C LYS A 294 -10.94 -5.12 -14.50
N TYR A 295 -10.02 -5.30 -13.55
CA TYR A 295 -8.82 -4.47 -13.45
C TYR A 295 -7.81 -4.78 -14.56
N MET A 296 -7.67 -6.05 -14.95
CA MET A 296 -6.85 -6.41 -16.11
C MET A 296 -7.38 -5.77 -17.41
N THR A 297 -8.70 -5.77 -17.60
CA THR A 297 -9.35 -5.11 -18.75
C THR A 297 -9.07 -3.61 -18.76
N GLN A 298 -9.23 -2.97 -17.59
CA GLN A 298 -8.93 -1.54 -17.43
C GLN A 298 -7.45 -1.24 -17.72
N LEU A 299 -6.53 -2.03 -17.15
CA LEU A 299 -5.10 -1.88 -17.35
C LEU A 299 -4.71 -2.01 -18.82
N ASN A 300 -5.21 -3.03 -19.53
CA ASN A 300 -4.95 -3.19 -20.97
C ASN A 300 -5.39 -1.94 -21.77
N GLY A 301 -6.56 -1.38 -21.43
CA GLY A 301 -7.02 -0.12 -22.01
C GLY A 301 -6.08 1.04 -21.70
N MET A 302 -5.57 1.13 -20.47
CA MET A 302 -4.59 2.13 -20.06
C MET A 302 -3.26 1.98 -20.81
N MET A 303 -2.71 0.75 -20.93
CA MET A 303 -1.48 0.48 -21.67
C MET A 303 -1.59 0.99 -23.12
N ALA A 304 -2.67 0.65 -23.82
CA ALA A 304 -2.90 1.10 -25.18
C ALA A 304 -3.04 2.63 -25.27
N LYS A 305 -3.82 3.23 -24.35
CA LYS A 305 -4.04 4.68 -24.29
C LYS A 305 -2.74 5.44 -24.03
N HIS A 306 -1.94 5.01 -23.05
CA HIS A 306 -0.69 5.67 -22.69
C HIS A 306 0.38 5.49 -23.76
N ALA A 307 0.49 4.31 -24.38
CA ALA A 307 1.41 4.09 -25.49
C ALA A 307 1.08 4.99 -26.69
N ALA A 308 -0.21 5.11 -27.06
CA ALA A 308 -0.65 6.00 -28.12
C ALA A 308 -0.39 7.48 -27.77
N ALA A 309 -0.60 7.88 -26.52
CA ALA A 309 -0.31 9.23 -26.05
C ALA A 309 1.20 9.54 -26.09
N GLN A 310 2.06 8.64 -25.61
CA GLN A 310 3.51 8.78 -25.70
C GLN A 310 3.98 8.96 -27.15
N ALA A 311 3.48 8.13 -28.07
CA ALA A 311 3.80 8.24 -29.49
C ALA A 311 3.35 9.57 -30.09
N LYS A 312 2.13 10.02 -29.77
CA LYS A 312 1.59 11.30 -30.24
C LYS A 312 2.43 12.50 -29.80
N GLU A 313 2.93 12.47 -28.56
CA GLU A 313 3.76 13.55 -28.01
C GLU A 313 5.25 13.42 -28.37
N GLY A 314 5.63 12.45 -29.22
CA GLY A 314 7.02 12.24 -29.65
C GLY A 314 7.93 11.68 -28.55
N LEU A 315 7.37 11.06 -27.53
CA LEU A 315 8.10 10.41 -26.44
C LEU A 315 8.42 8.95 -26.79
N ALA A 316 9.42 8.39 -26.11
CA ALA A 316 9.66 6.95 -26.17
C ALA A 316 8.41 6.19 -25.67
N VAL A 317 7.95 5.21 -26.44
CA VAL A 317 6.79 4.39 -26.09
C VAL A 317 7.23 3.29 -25.13
N THR A 318 6.88 3.45 -23.86
CA THR A 318 7.28 2.56 -22.76
C THR A 318 6.09 1.88 -22.08
N ALA A 319 4.89 2.46 -22.19
CA ALA A 319 3.71 2.04 -21.43
C ALA A 319 3.25 0.59 -21.70
N ASP A 320 3.60 0.02 -22.85
CA ASP A 320 3.24 -1.34 -23.26
C ASP A 320 4.43 -2.33 -23.18
N LYS A 321 5.56 -1.93 -22.56
CA LYS A 321 6.80 -2.70 -22.54
C LYS A 321 7.06 -3.36 -21.18
N ASN A 322 7.75 -4.50 -21.21
CA ASN A 322 8.31 -5.16 -20.01
C ASN A 322 7.30 -5.43 -18.88
N TRP A 323 6.10 -5.89 -19.24
CA TRP A 323 5.10 -6.29 -18.25
C TRP A 323 5.36 -7.70 -17.74
N VAL A 324 5.48 -7.84 -16.42
CA VAL A 324 5.40 -9.13 -15.71
C VAL A 324 4.03 -9.16 -15.04
N ILE A 325 3.13 -9.99 -15.53
CA ILE A 325 1.76 -10.11 -15.02
C ILE A 325 1.61 -11.49 -14.37
N VAL A 326 1.19 -11.53 -13.12
CA VAL A 326 0.92 -12.76 -12.36
C VAL A 326 -0.39 -12.65 -11.60
N LYS A 327 -1.04 -13.77 -11.33
CA LYS A 327 -2.18 -13.86 -10.43
C LYS A 327 -1.70 -14.03 -8.98
N PRO A 328 -2.49 -13.59 -7.97
CA PRO A 328 -2.17 -13.82 -6.56
C PRO A 328 -1.77 -15.26 -6.22
N ASP A 329 -2.46 -16.26 -6.77
CA ASP A 329 -2.18 -17.67 -6.48
C ASP A 329 -0.84 -18.18 -7.05
N GLU A 330 -0.27 -17.49 -8.05
CA GLU A 330 1.00 -17.88 -8.68
C GLU A 330 2.22 -17.43 -7.86
N ILE A 331 2.03 -16.53 -6.91
CA ILE A 331 3.08 -15.95 -6.05
C ILE A 331 2.80 -16.10 -4.55
N GLN A 332 1.79 -16.91 -4.20
CA GLN A 332 1.34 -17.12 -2.83
C GLN A 332 2.34 -17.89 -1.98
#